data_AF-A0A969KNU6-F1
#
_entry.id   AF-A0A969KNU6-F1
#
_cell.length_a   1.000
_cell.length_b   1.000
_cell.length_c   1.000
_cell.angle_alpha   90.00
_cell.angle_beta   90.00
_cell.angle_gamma   90.00
#
_symmetry.space_group_name_H-M   'P 1'
#
loop_
_entity.id
_entity.type
_entity.pdbx_description
1 polymer ?
#
loop_
_entity_poly.entity_id
_entity_poly.type
_entity_poly.pdbx_seq_one_letter_code
_entity_poly.pdbx_strand_id
1 'polypeptide(L)'
;MESAARSLIGLLDQANHLKQLPRTGWLLAGLANVESVADHSFSTALLSMFLADGINRGWAEQGLSQPLEVSRVLRLALIHDLAEGVLTDLPKRSSELLGADVKHDAERAHCADGGRCAQSG
;
A
#
# COMPACT_ATOMS: atom_id res chain seq x y z
N MET A 1 0.73 24.09 13.51
CA MET A 1 0.55 24.05 12.05
C MET A 1 1.81 23.56 11.33
N GLU A 2 2.99 24.06 11.71
CA GLU A 2 4.27 23.68 11.10
C GLU A 2 4.61 22.19 11.21
N SER A 3 4.31 21.54 12.36
CA SER A 3 4.53 20.10 12.53
C SER A 3 3.65 19.24 11.61
N ALA A 4 2.37 19.59 11.46
CA ALA A 4 1.43 18.87 10.60
C ALA A 4 1.80 18.99 9.12
N ALA A 5 2.23 20.18 8.68
CA ALA A 5 2.74 20.39 7.32
C ALA A 5 3.97 19.52 7.05
N ARG A 6 4.91 19.44 8.00
CA ARG A 6 6.11 18.60 7.88
C ARG A 6 5.77 17.11 7.78
N SER A 7 4.84 16.61 8.59
CA SER A 7 4.38 15.22 8.52
C SER A 7 3.69 14.90 7.19
N LEU A 8 2.87 15.82 6.67
CA LEU A 8 2.23 15.65 5.37
C LEU A 8 3.24 15.58 4.22
N ILE A 9 4.27 16.45 4.24
CA ILE A 9 5.33 16.42 3.23
C ILE A 9 6.07 15.09 3.27
N GLY A 10 6.42 14.59 4.48
CA GLY A 10 7.06 13.28 4.63
C GLY A 10 6.21 12.13 4.05
N LEU A 11 4.90 12.15 4.32
CA LEU A 11 3.96 11.18 3.76
C LEU A 11 3.91 11.22 2.23
N LEU A 12 3.85 12.43 1.66
CA LEU A 12 3.80 12.63 0.21
C LEU A 12 5.12 12.23 -0.48
N ASP A 13 6.25 12.43 0.18
CA ASP A 13 7.55 11.99 -0.31
C ASP A 13 7.63 10.46 -0.40
N GLN A 14 7.20 9.77 0.65
CA GLN A 14 7.09 8.30 0.66
C GLN A 14 6.15 7.78 -0.42
N ALA A 15 4.96 8.38 -0.56
CA ALA A 15 4.02 8.02 -1.61
C ALA A 15 4.59 8.25 -3.02
N ASN A 16 5.39 9.30 -3.22
CA ASN A 16 6.05 9.55 -4.50
C ASN A 16 7.16 8.55 -4.81
N HIS A 17 7.85 8.02 -3.78
CA HIS A 17 8.88 7.01 -3.98
C HIS A 17 8.32 5.72 -4.60
N LEU A 18 7.05 5.38 -4.32
CA LEU A 18 6.37 4.22 -4.92
C LEU A 18 6.33 4.25 -6.46
N LYS A 19 6.41 5.43 -7.08
CA LYS A 19 6.44 5.58 -8.55
C LYS A 19 7.75 5.09 -9.17
N GLN A 20 8.80 4.98 -8.37
CA GLN A 20 10.13 4.53 -8.79
C GLN A 20 10.41 3.08 -8.39
N LEU A 21 9.53 2.48 -7.58
CA LEU A 21 9.68 1.10 -7.12
C LEU A 21 8.96 0.16 -8.09
N PRO A 22 9.70 -0.64 -8.90
CA PRO A 22 9.09 -1.67 -9.72
C PRO A 22 8.54 -2.81 -8.85
N ARG A 23 7.45 -3.44 -9.29
CA ARG A 23 6.91 -4.62 -8.59
C ARG A 23 7.88 -5.82 -8.72
N THR A 24 8.48 -6.21 -7.61
CA THR A 24 9.55 -7.22 -7.48
C THR A 24 9.10 -8.59 -8.01
N GLY A 25 7.82 -8.93 -7.86
CA GLY A 25 7.26 -10.18 -8.38
C GLY A 25 7.49 -10.37 -9.89
N TRP A 26 7.32 -9.29 -10.67
CA TRP A 26 7.54 -9.32 -12.12
C TRP A 26 9.02 -9.39 -12.49
N LEU A 27 9.87 -8.68 -11.75
CA LEU A 27 11.33 -8.76 -11.92
C LEU A 27 11.85 -10.18 -11.67
N LEU A 28 11.36 -10.85 -10.63
CA LEU A 28 11.68 -12.25 -10.33
C LEU A 28 11.17 -13.23 -11.40
N ALA A 29 10.13 -12.86 -12.14
CA ALA A 29 9.63 -13.60 -13.30
C ALA A 29 10.46 -13.34 -14.58
N GLY A 30 11.50 -12.49 -14.52
CA GLY A 30 12.37 -12.18 -15.64
C GLY A 30 11.84 -11.12 -16.60
N LEU A 31 10.79 -10.38 -16.21
CA LEU A 31 10.25 -9.29 -17.03
C LEU A 31 11.01 -7.99 -16.76
N ALA A 32 11.29 -7.26 -17.85
CA ALA A 32 11.82 -5.90 -17.79
C ALA A 32 10.69 -4.89 -18.04
N ASN A 33 10.87 -3.64 -17.59
CA ASN A 33 9.89 -2.55 -17.72
C ASN A 33 8.50 -2.92 -17.17
N VAL A 34 8.47 -3.20 -15.88
CA VAL A 34 7.28 -3.66 -15.15
C VAL A 34 6.56 -2.48 -14.50
N GLU A 35 5.31 -2.68 -14.09
CA GLU A 35 4.54 -1.67 -13.36
C GLU A 35 5.27 -1.24 -12.07
N SER A 36 5.09 0.01 -11.66
CA SER A 36 5.51 0.48 -10.35
C SER A 36 4.49 0.09 -9.27
N VAL A 37 4.88 0.16 -8.00
CA VAL A 37 3.95 -0.01 -6.86
C VAL A 37 2.84 1.05 -6.88
N ALA A 38 3.14 2.27 -7.36
CA ALA A 38 2.14 3.31 -7.54
C ALA A 38 1.12 2.96 -8.65
N ASP A 39 1.58 2.41 -9.78
CA ASP A 39 0.70 1.96 -10.88
C ASP A 39 -0.22 0.83 -10.41
N HIS A 40 0.33 -0.10 -9.64
CA HIS A 40 -0.41 -1.18 -9.00
C HIS A 40 -1.49 -0.63 -8.07
N SER A 41 -1.11 0.27 -7.16
CA SER A 41 -2.04 0.89 -6.19
C SER A 41 -3.19 1.64 -6.87
N PHE A 42 -2.90 2.36 -7.96
CA PHE A 42 -3.93 3.03 -8.77
C PHE A 42 -4.90 2.04 -9.42
N SER A 43 -4.36 0.98 -10.04
CA SER A 43 -5.16 -0.07 -10.67
C SER A 43 -6.03 -0.80 -9.65
N THR A 44 -5.48 -1.12 -8.47
CA THR A 44 -6.20 -1.72 -7.35
C THR A 44 -7.32 -0.82 -6.84
N ALA A 45 -7.08 0.49 -6.73
CA ALA A 45 -8.12 1.44 -6.31
C ALA A 45 -9.28 1.51 -7.32
N LEU A 46 -8.97 1.60 -8.62
CA LEU A 46 -9.98 1.58 -9.68
C LEU A 46 -10.79 0.28 -9.69
N LEU A 47 -10.12 -0.87 -9.64
CA LEU A 47 -10.77 -2.18 -9.60
C LEU A 47 -11.67 -2.29 -8.36
N SER A 48 -11.16 -1.89 -7.20
CA SER A 48 -11.88 -1.94 -5.93
C SER A 48 -13.13 -1.06 -5.94
N MET A 49 -13.09 0.10 -6.61
CA MET A 49 -14.26 0.97 -6.79
C MET A 49 -15.39 0.24 -7.50
N PHE A 50 -15.11 -0.31 -8.69
CA PHE A 50 -16.12 -0.98 -9.50
C PHE A 50 -16.63 -2.28 -8.85
N LEU A 51 -15.74 -3.01 -8.17
CA LEU A 51 -16.14 -4.19 -7.40
C LEU A 51 -17.05 -3.82 -6.23
N ALA A 52 -16.72 -2.76 -5.48
CA ALA A 52 -17.56 -2.32 -4.37
C ALA A 52 -18.95 -1.87 -4.86
N ASP A 53 -19.02 -1.13 -5.98
CA ASP A 53 -20.28 -0.74 -6.60
C ASP A 53 -21.09 -1.96 -7.06
N GLY A 54 -20.43 -2.96 -7.64
CA GLY A 54 -21.06 -4.21 -8.07
C GLY A 54 -21.63 -5.01 -6.90
N ILE A 55 -20.85 -5.19 -5.83
CA ILE A 55 -21.26 -5.87 -4.59
C ILE A 55 -22.45 -5.14 -3.96
N ASN A 56 -22.41 -3.80 -3.94
CA ASN A 56 -23.46 -2.97 -3.36
C ASN A 56 -24.81 -3.08 -4.08
N ARG A 57 -24.87 -3.62 -5.31
CA ARG A 57 -26.16 -3.87 -5.99
C ARG A 57 -26.98 -5.00 -5.35
N GLY A 58 -26.32 -5.92 -4.67
CA GLY A 58 -26.93 -7.09 -4.04
C GLY A 58 -26.28 -7.45 -2.71
N TRP A 59 -25.85 -6.45 -1.92
CA TRP A 59 -25.00 -6.65 -0.74
C TRP A 59 -25.58 -7.65 0.27
N ALA A 60 -26.91 -7.68 0.43
CA ALA A 60 -27.58 -8.65 1.31
C ALA A 60 -27.46 -10.10 0.82
N GLU A 61 -27.53 -10.32 -0.50
CA GLU A 61 -27.34 -11.64 -1.13
C GLU A 61 -25.88 -12.08 -1.06
N GLN A 62 -24.95 -11.13 -0.99
CA GLN A 62 -23.53 -11.36 -0.72
C GLN A 62 -23.25 -11.67 0.77
N GLY A 63 -24.28 -11.73 1.61
CA GLY A 63 -24.15 -12.03 3.04
C GLY A 63 -23.62 -10.88 3.89
N LEU A 64 -23.61 -9.66 3.35
CA LEU A 64 -23.21 -8.47 4.11
C LEU A 64 -24.37 -7.97 4.97
N SER A 65 -24.06 -7.48 6.17
CA SER A 65 -25.05 -6.84 7.05
C SER A 65 -25.43 -5.43 6.61
N GLN A 66 -24.60 -4.80 5.78
CA GLN A 66 -24.75 -3.45 5.23
C GLN A 66 -23.90 -3.31 3.96
N PRO A 67 -24.19 -2.33 3.07
CA PRO A 67 -23.35 -2.07 1.91
C PRO A 67 -21.93 -1.65 2.31
N LEU A 68 -20.98 -1.85 1.40
CA LEU A 68 -19.61 -1.41 1.54
C LEU A 68 -19.52 0.12 1.42
N GLU A 69 -18.80 0.73 2.36
CA GLU A 69 -18.40 2.15 2.29
C GLU A 69 -17.29 2.33 1.24
N VAL A 70 -17.67 2.67 0.01
CA VAL A 70 -16.74 2.81 -1.13
C VAL A 70 -15.60 3.78 -0.83
N SER A 71 -15.89 4.88 -0.12
CA SER A 71 -14.87 5.85 0.29
C SER A 71 -13.79 5.23 1.19
N ARG A 72 -14.16 4.31 2.08
CA ARG A 72 -13.23 3.58 2.95
C ARG A 72 -12.44 2.54 2.15
N VAL A 73 -13.09 1.83 1.24
CA VAL A 73 -12.42 0.87 0.33
C VAL A 73 -11.33 1.57 -0.49
N LEU A 74 -11.66 2.72 -1.10
CA LEU A 74 -10.71 3.51 -1.88
C LEU A 74 -9.53 4.00 -1.04
N ARG A 75 -9.78 4.51 0.17
CA ARG A 75 -8.71 4.95 1.08
C ARG A 75 -7.76 3.81 1.44
N LEU A 76 -8.30 2.62 1.71
CA LEU A 76 -7.50 1.44 2.02
C LEU A 76 -6.67 1.01 0.79
N ALA A 77 -7.29 0.91 -0.38
CA ALA A 77 -6.60 0.55 -1.61
C ALA A 77 -5.45 1.51 -1.95
N LEU A 78 -5.61 2.81 -1.72
CA LEU A 78 -4.57 3.80 -1.99
C LEU A 78 -3.37 3.72 -1.04
N ILE A 79 -3.54 3.26 0.20
CA ILE A 79 -2.49 3.26 1.23
C ILE A 79 -1.97 1.87 1.59
N HIS A 80 -2.53 0.80 1.02
CA HIS A 80 -2.21 -0.56 1.45
C HIS A 80 -0.72 -0.93 1.27
N ASP A 81 -0.08 -0.43 0.20
CA ASP A 81 1.34 -0.64 -0.08
C ASP A 81 2.22 0.57 0.31
N LEU A 82 1.69 1.53 1.08
CA LEU A 82 2.44 2.75 1.41
C LEU A 82 3.73 2.46 2.21
N ALA A 83 3.73 1.39 3.02
CA ALA A 83 4.91 0.95 3.77
C ALA A 83 6.05 0.46 2.84
N GLU A 84 5.75 0.05 1.61
CA GLU A 84 6.77 -0.36 0.63
C GLU A 84 7.64 0.82 0.18
N GLY A 85 7.17 2.07 0.35
CA GLY A 85 7.96 3.27 0.09
C GLY A 85 9.20 3.40 0.98
N VAL A 86 9.27 2.63 2.07
CA VAL A 86 10.45 2.57 2.96
C VAL A 86 11.03 1.17 3.06
N LEU A 87 10.17 0.13 3.11
CA LEU A 87 10.62 -1.26 3.25
C LEU A 87 11.02 -1.91 1.91
N THR A 88 10.73 -1.24 0.79
CA THR A 88 10.74 -1.80 -0.58
C THR A 88 9.65 -2.86 -0.81
N ASP A 89 9.36 -3.19 -2.08
CA ASP A 89 8.37 -4.22 -2.43
C ASP A 89 8.93 -5.62 -2.09
N LEU A 90 8.57 -6.12 -0.91
CA LEU A 90 9.00 -7.42 -0.39
C LEU A 90 8.16 -8.56 -1.01
N PRO A 91 8.75 -9.39 -1.89
CA PRO A 91 8.00 -10.45 -2.56
C PRO A 91 7.60 -11.53 -1.56
N LYS A 92 6.54 -12.27 -1.91
CA LYS A 92 5.99 -13.35 -1.07
C LYS A 92 7.04 -14.39 -0.63
N ARG A 93 8.02 -14.73 -1.48
CA ARG A 93 9.11 -15.64 -1.12
C ARG A 93 9.96 -15.12 0.04
N SER A 94 10.14 -13.81 0.17
CA SER A 94 10.86 -13.21 1.30
C SER A 94 10.07 -13.38 2.60
N SER A 95 8.75 -13.25 2.58
CA SER A 95 7.91 -13.51 3.77
C SER A 95 7.88 -14.99 4.18
N GLU A 96 8.01 -15.92 3.24
CA GLU A 96 8.10 -17.36 3.53
C GLU A 96 9.43 -17.74 4.20
N LEU A 97 10.51 -17.02 3.89
CA LEU A 97 11.84 -17.26 4.45
C LEU A 97 12.10 -16.52 5.77
N LEU A 98 11.56 -15.30 5.93
CA LEU A 98 11.77 -14.44 7.10
C LEU A 98 10.71 -14.65 8.21
N GLY A 99 9.56 -15.26 7.86
CA GLY A 99 8.40 -15.37 8.73
C GLY A 99 7.48 -14.15 8.58
N ALA A 100 6.16 -14.40 8.48
CA ALA A 100 5.15 -13.36 8.29
C ALA A 100 5.14 -12.31 9.43
N ASP A 101 5.43 -12.75 10.66
CA ASP A 101 5.42 -11.87 11.83
C ASP A 101 6.53 -10.82 11.78
N VAL A 102 7.73 -11.19 11.32
CA VAL A 102 8.87 -10.28 11.15
C VAL A 102 8.58 -9.22 10.10
N LYS A 103 7.91 -9.59 9.00
CA LYS A 103 7.46 -8.65 7.97
C LYS A 103 6.45 -7.64 8.54
N HIS A 104 5.42 -8.15 9.22
CA HIS A 104 4.39 -7.28 9.79
C HIS A 104 4.95 -6.37 10.90
N ASP A 105 5.92 -6.83 11.68
CA ASP A 105 6.61 -6.01 12.68
C ASP A 105 7.39 -4.85 12.04
N ALA A 106 8.09 -5.11 10.92
CA ALA A 106 8.78 -4.06 10.18
C ALA A 106 7.81 -3.02 9.60
N GLU A 107 6.67 -3.46 9.04
CA GLU A 107 5.60 -2.59 8.54
C GLU A 107 4.99 -1.73 9.67
N ARG A 108 4.73 -2.33 10.83
CA ARG A 108 4.20 -1.63 12.01
C ARG A 108 5.18 -0.62 12.59
N ALA A 109 6.45 -1.00 12.72
CA ALA A 109 7.49 -0.12 13.25
C ALA A 109 7.62 1.15 12.40
N HIS A 110 7.48 1.02 11.07
CA HIS A 110 7.52 2.17 10.18
C HIS A 110 6.28 3.06 10.29
N CYS A 111 5.08 2.47 10.37
CA CYS A 111 3.84 3.22 10.59
C CYS A 111 3.85 4.02 11.91
N ALA A 112 4.56 3.55 12.94
CA ALA A 112 4.68 4.24 14.23
C ALA A 112 5.75 5.34 14.27
N ASP A 113 6.75 5.29 13.39
CA ASP A 113 7.93 6.18 13.47
C ASP A 113 7.80 7.50 12.66
N GLY A 114 6.79 7.62 11.80
CA GLY A 114 6.37 8.92 11.24
C GLY A 114 7.51 9.75 10.61
N GLY A 115 8.43 9.12 9.89
CA GLY A 115 9.45 9.81 9.09
C GLY A 115 10.69 10.30 9.85
N ARG A 116 11.07 9.70 10.99
CA ARG A 116 12.33 10.02 11.68
C ARG A 116 13.53 9.24 11.15
N CYS A 117 13.86 9.36 9.86
CA CYS A 117 15.08 8.72 9.30
C CYS A 117 16.16 9.71 8.85
N ALA A 118 16.15 10.95 9.33
CA ALA A 118 17.13 11.95 8.89
C ALA A 118 17.69 12.83 10.00
N GLN A 119 18.14 12.27 11.14
CA GLN A 119 19.06 12.95 12.07
C GLN A 119 19.90 11.94 12.87
N SER A 120 20.98 11.44 12.26
CA SER A 120 22.18 11.02 13.00
C SER A 120 23.34 10.96 12.01
N GLY A 121 24.20 11.98 12.08
CA GLY A 121 25.56 11.93 11.56
C GLY A 121 26.49 11.14 12.47
#